data_AF-A0AAU9Y0R8-F1
#
_entry.id   AF-A0AAU9Y0R8-F1
#
_cell.length_a   1.000
_cell.length_b   1.000
_cell.length_c   1.000
_cell.angle_alpha   90.00
_cell.angle_beta   90.00
_cell.angle_gamma   90.00
#
_symmetry.space_group_name_H-M   'P 1'
#
loop_
_entity.id
_entity.type
_entity.pdbx_description
1 polymer ?
#
loop_
_entity_poly.entity_id
_entity_poly.type
_entity_poly.pdbx_seq_one_letter_code
_entity_poly.pdbx_strand_id
1 'polypeptide(L)'
;FFSACSLPGESIKATSGHISSPNFPNNFDANRNCIWNITVPGGKIIKLTFLKFTLVADENDDCAGAAADSARVFITNVASHGGNPNDFKICGQKLPPPVYSEGNFIQVRFQSGTGLVNKGFNASFEAIDGDSRKSLSSMVVY
;
A
#
# COMPACT_ATOMS: atom_id res chain seq x y z
N PHE A 1 15.46 5.28 -0.91
CA PHE A 1 14.87 6.00 0.23
C PHE A 1 14.11 5.02 1.11
N PHE A 2 14.05 5.23 2.43
CA PHE A 2 13.30 4.38 3.37
C PHE A 2 12.51 5.28 4.31
N SER A 3 11.19 5.12 4.34
CA SER A 3 10.31 5.81 5.29
C SER A 3 9.57 4.77 6.14
N ALA A 4 9.86 4.78 7.44
CA ALA A 4 8.99 4.15 8.42
C ALA A 4 7.96 5.18 8.88
N CYS A 5 6.74 4.73 9.21
CA CYS A 5 5.70 5.63 9.71
C CYS A 5 6.17 6.36 10.97
N SER A 6 6.36 7.67 10.85
CA SER A 6 6.75 8.57 11.94
C SER A 6 5.83 9.79 12.06
N LEU A 7 5.26 10.27 10.95
CA LEU A 7 4.32 11.39 10.91
C LEU A 7 3.11 11.08 10.02
N PRO A 8 1.89 11.56 10.37
CA PRO A 8 0.74 11.47 9.48
C PRO A 8 0.89 12.45 8.31
N GLY A 9 0.80 11.94 7.08
CA GLY A 9 0.76 12.76 5.86
C GLY A 9 2.13 13.06 5.23
N GLU A 10 3.12 12.19 5.45
CA GLU A 10 4.46 12.35 4.87
C GLU A 10 4.39 12.44 3.34
N SER A 11 5.03 13.47 2.78
CA SER A 11 5.09 13.69 1.33
C SER A 11 6.44 13.23 0.79
N ILE A 12 6.42 12.17 -0.02
CA ILE A 12 7.62 11.55 -0.59
C ILE A 12 7.70 11.91 -2.06
N LYS A 13 8.78 12.60 -2.45
CA LYS A 13 9.09 12.91 -3.86
C LYS A 13 10.37 12.17 -4.26
N ALA A 14 10.22 10.97 -4.80
CA ALA A 14 11.34 10.12 -5.18
C ALA A 14 10.95 9.18 -6.31
N THR A 15 11.90 8.75 -7.14
CA THR A 15 11.66 7.76 -8.21
C THR A 15 11.63 6.33 -7.69
N SER A 16 12.16 6.06 -6.50
CA SER A 16 12.03 4.77 -5.84
C SER A 16 12.29 4.87 -4.34
N GLY A 17 11.80 3.89 -3.59
CA GLY A 17 12.02 3.81 -2.16
C GLY A 17 11.22 2.70 -1.51
N HIS A 18 11.25 2.69 -0.18
CA HIS A 18 10.53 1.76 0.67
C HIS A 18 9.68 2.51 1.67
N ILE A 19 8.49 1.97 1.93
CA ILE A 19 7.60 2.39 3.02
C ILE A 19 7.31 1.18 3.91
N SER A 20 7.16 1.41 5.20
CA SER A 20 6.86 0.33 6.15
C SER A 20 5.97 0.78 7.30
N SER A 21 5.23 -0.18 7.84
CA SER A 21 4.50 0.01 9.10
C SER A 21 5.46 0.44 10.22
N PRO A 22 4.97 1.18 11.24
CA PRO A 22 5.83 1.58 12.35
C PRO A 22 6.46 0.35 13.01
N ASN A 23 7.69 0.48 13.48
CA ASN A 23 8.50 -0.55 14.14
C ASN A 23 8.90 -1.77 13.30
N PHE A 24 8.54 -1.86 12.01
CA PHE A 24 8.92 -3.00 11.16
C PHE A 24 10.45 -3.25 11.23
N PRO A 25 10.92 -4.50 11.43
CA PRO A 25 10.19 -5.78 11.35
C PRO A 25 9.50 -6.25 12.65
N ASN A 26 9.51 -5.44 13.71
CA ASN A 26 8.75 -5.71 14.93
C ASN A 26 7.27 -5.37 14.74
N ASN A 27 6.46 -5.72 15.73
CA ASN A 27 5.03 -5.44 15.68
C ASN A 27 4.74 -3.93 15.68
N PHE A 28 3.78 -3.50 14.86
CA PHE A 28 3.30 -2.12 14.88
C PHE A 28 2.54 -1.83 16.19
N ASP A 29 2.42 -0.56 16.57
CA ASP A 29 1.57 -0.17 17.70
C ASP A 29 0.08 -0.13 17.30
N ALA A 30 -0.81 -0.34 18.25
CA ALA A 30 -2.24 -0.08 18.10
C ALA A 30 -2.51 1.43 17.90
N ASN A 31 -3.65 1.77 17.30
CA ASN A 31 -4.13 3.14 17.09
C ASN A 31 -3.17 4.03 16.28
N ARG A 32 -2.52 3.48 15.26
CA ARG A 32 -1.65 4.23 14.35
C ARG A 32 -2.40 4.57 13.07
N ASN A 33 -2.20 5.80 12.58
CA ASN A 33 -2.71 6.26 11.29
C ASN A 33 -1.56 6.92 10.53
N CYS A 34 -1.03 6.20 9.54
CA CYS A 34 0.12 6.59 8.75
C CYS A 34 -0.34 6.89 7.34
N ILE A 35 0.09 8.00 6.77
CA ILE A 35 -0.27 8.39 5.41
C ILE A 35 1.01 8.76 4.68
N TRP A 36 1.25 8.12 3.55
CA TRP A 36 2.34 8.42 2.62
C TRP A 36 1.75 8.92 1.32
N ASN A 37 2.10 10.15 0.95
CA ASN A 37 1.76 10.80 -0.30
C ASN A 37 2.97 10.70 -1.23
N ILE A 38 3.00 9.69 -2.10
CA ILE A 38 4.17 9.41 -2.95
C ILE A 38 3.93 10.03 -4.32
N THR A 39 4.87 10.86 -4.76
CA THR A 39 4.86 11.52 -6.07
C THR A 39 6.14 11.21 -6.83
N VAL A 40 6.00 10.77 -8.09
CA VAL A 40 7.10 10.57 -9.04
C VAL A 40 7.09 11.67 -10.11
N PRO A 41 8.17 11.83 -10.91
CA PRO A 41 8.17 12.77 -12.02
C PRO A 41 7.01 12.55 -13.01
N GLY A 42 6.58 13.62 -13.69
CA GLY A 42 5.50 13.55 -14.68
C GLY A 42 5.82 12.59 -15.84
N GLY A 43 4.79 11.97 -16.41
CA GLY A 43 4.93 10.95 -17.47
C GLY A 43 5.27 9.54 -16.96
N LYS A 44 5.49 9.38 -15.65
CA LYS A 44 5.67 8.07 -15.00
C LYS A 44 4.44 7.70 -14.16
N ILE A 45 4.31 6.41 -13.90
CA ILE A 45 3.39 5.85 -12.91
C ILE A 45 4.18 5.15 -11.81
N ILE A 46 3.50 4.83 -10.72
CA ILE A 46 4.08 4.22 -9.53
C ILE A 46 3.68 2.75 -9.50
N LYS A 47 4.68 1.87 -9.41
CA LYS A 47 4.48 0.46 -9.08
C LYS A 47 4.84 0.26 -7.61
N LEU A 48 3.86 -0.14 -6.82
CA LEU A 48 4.02 -0.48 -5.41
C LEU A 48 4.01 -2.01 -5.24
N THR A 49 5.02 -2.54 -4.58
CA THR A 49 5.20 -3.97 -4.35
C THR A 49 5.37 -4.25 -2.86
N PHE A 50 4.49 -5.06 -2.29
CA PHE A 50 4.63 -5.52 -0.90
C PHE A 50 5.64 -6.66 -0.84
N LEU A 51 6.66 -6.51 0.01
CA LEU A 51 7.74 -7.50 0.19
C LEU A 51 7.48 -8.41 1.40
N LYS A 52 6.86 -7.84 2.43
CA LYS A 52 6.38 -8.53 3.63
C LYS A 52 5.05 -7.92 4.04
N PHE A 53 4.12 -8.77 4.47
CA PHE A 53 2.76 -8.33 4.79
C PHE A 53 2.11 -9.27 5.81
N THR A 54 1.77 -8.74 6.98
CA THR A 54 1.02 -9.42 8.04
C THR A 54 0.35 -8.36 8.90
N LEU A 55 -0.89 -7.98 8.55
CA LEU A 55 -1.69 -7.03 9.32
C LEU A 55 -2.61 -7.74 10.32
N VAL A 56 -3.19 -8.85 9.90
CA VAL A 56 -3.97 -9.76 10.75
C VAL A 56 -3.43 -11.17 10.52
N ALA A 57 -2.93 -11.79 11.58
CA ALA A 57 -2.50 -13.19 11.52
C ALA A 57 -3.71 -14.09 11.26
N ASP A 58 -3.49 -15.18 10.53
CA ASP A 58 -4.50 -16.21 10.24
C ASP A 58 -5.71 -15.74 9.40
N GLU A 59 -5.69 -14.51 8.87
CA GLU A 59 -6.70 -13.98 7.94
C GLU A 59 -6.10 -13.80 6.54
N ASN A 60 -6.76 -14.30 5.49
CA ASN A 60 -6.27 -14.27 4.10
C ASN A 60 -7.16 -13.45 3.14
N ASP A 61 -8.13 -12.70 3.67
CA ASP A 61 -9.27 -12.14 2.93
C ASP A 61 -9.14 -10.62 2.61
N ASP A 62 -10.04 -10.10 1.79
CA ASP A 62 -10.26 -8.69 1.41
C ASP A 62 -10.86 -7.81 2.54
N CYS A 63 -10.69 -8.25 3.78
CA CYS A 63 -11.23 -7.66 5.00
C CYS A 63 -12.74 -7.66 5.09
N ALA A 64 -13.44 -8.57 4.40
CA ALA A 64 -14.86 -8.82 4.64
C ALA A 64 -15.09 -9.51 6.01
N GLY A 65 -14.14 -10.32 6.47
CA GLY A 65 -14.18 -10.98 7.80
C GLY A 65 -13.47 -10.24 8.94
N ALA A 66 -12.63 -9.25 8.65
CA ALA A 66 -11.81 -8.56 9.65
C ALA A 66 -12.65 -7.76 10.65
N ALA A 67 -12.38 -7.93 11.95
CA ALA A 67 -12.94 -7.09 13.01
C ALA A 67 -12.71 -5.59 12.74
N ALA A 68 -13.62 -4.72 13.17
CA ALA A 68 -13.57 -3.29 12.84
C ALA A 68 -12.26 -2.61 13.29
N ASP A 69 -11.63 -3.13 14.33
CA ASP A 69 -10.36 -2.68 14.91
C ASP A 69 -9.10 -3.32 14.31
N SER A 70 -9.25 -4.25 13.37
CA SER A 70 -8.12 -4.86 12.64
C SER A 70 -7.35 -3.83 11.82
N ALA A 71 -6.05 -4.06 11.69
CA ALA A 71 -5.18 -3.23 10.88
C ALA A 71 -5.46 -3.39 9.38
N ARG A 72 -5.45 -2.26 8.65
CA ARG A 72 -5.79 -2.18 7.23
C ARG A 72 -4.86 -1.22 6.51
N VAL A 73 -4.64 -1.49 5.22
CA VAL A 73 -4.01 -0.55 4.28
C VAL A 73 -5.02 -0.13 3.24
N PHE A 74 -5.11 1.17 3.01
CA PHE A 74 -5.93 1.80 1.98
C PHE A 74 -5.00 2.46 0.98
N ILE A 75 -5.27 2.29 -0.31
CA ILE A 75 -4.46 2.87 -1.38
C ILE A 75 -5.36 3.58 -2.38
N THR A 76 -5.12 4.85 -2.61
CA THR A 76 -5.93 5.68 -3.52
C THR A 76 -5.19 5.95 -4.83
N ASN A 77 -5.91 6.38 -5.87
CA ASN A 77 -5.33 6.63 -7.20
C ASN A 77 -4.75 5.36 -7.88
N VAL A 78 -5.46 4.24 -7.72
CA VAL A 78 -5.04 2.92 -8.21
C VAL A 78 -5.69 2.61 -9.56
N ALA A 79 -4.89 2.26 -10.55
CA ALA A 79 -5.37 1.81 -11.87
C ALA A 79 -5.52 0.28 -11.97
N SER A 80 -4.83 -0.49 -11.13
CA SER A 80 -5.00 -1.95 -11.03
C SER A 80 -6.23 -2.34 -10.21
N HIS A 81 -6.53 -3.64 -10.08
CA HIS A 81 -7.55 -4.17 -9.15
C HIS A 81 -8.97 -3.59 -9.36
N GLY A 82 -9.35 -3.37 -10.63
CA GLY A 82 -10.68 -2.88 -11.00
C GLY A 82 -10.82 -1.35 -11.01
N GLY A 83 -9.73 -0.60 -10.75
CA GLY A 83 -9.68 0.84 -10.96
C GLY A 83 -10.69 1.65 -10.16
N ASN A 84 -11.21 1.11 -9.04
CA ASN A 84 -12.14 1.85 -8.20
C ASN A 84 -11.37 3.05 -7.59
N PRO A 85 -11.74 4.29 -7.92
CA PRO A 85 -11.01 5.48 -7.48
C PRO A 85 -11.06 5.69 -5.95
N ASN A 86 -11.94 4.98 -5.24
CA ASN A 86 -12.26 5.21 -3.82
C ASN A 86 -11.69 4.15 -2.87
N ASP A 87 -10.45 3.70 -3.09
CA ASP A 87 -9.59 2.94 -2.16
C ASP A 87 -9.49 1.43 -2.44
N PHE A 88 -8.29 0.99 -2.84
CA PHE A 88 -7.90 -0.41 -2.76
C PHE A 88 -7.58 -0.76 -1.29
N LYS A 89 -8.38 -1.64 -0.70
CA LYS A 89 -8.28 -2.06 0.71
C LYS A 89 -7.57 -3.41 0.82
N ILE A 90 -6.61 -3.51 1.74
CA ILE A 90 -5.81 -4.73 1.98
C ILE A 90 -5.71 -5.00 3.48
N CYS A 91 -5.80 -6.27 3.86
CA CYS A 91 -5.54 -6.77 5.21
C CYS A 91 -5.18 -8.26 5.18
N GLY A 92 -5.08 -8.88 6.36
CA GLY A 92 -4.66 -10.26 6.49
C GLY A 92 -3.14 -10.43 6.39
N GLN A 93 -2.72 -11.62 5.96
CA GLN A 93 -1.32 -12.02 5.80
C GLN A 93 -0.95 -12.41 4.36
N LYS A 94 -1.94 -12.48 3.47
CA LYS A 94 -1.68 -12.80 2.06
C LYS A 94 -0.95 -11.64 1.41
N LEU A 95 0.19 -11.93 0.77
CA LEU A 95 0.93 -10.93 0.02
C LEU A 95 0.10 -10.47 -1.19
N PRO A 96 -0.25 -9.18 -1.30
CA PRO A 96 -1.05 -8.69 -2.42
C PRO A 96 -0.20 -8.63 -3.70
N PRO A 97 -0.82 -8.79 -4.87
CA PRO A 97 -0.17 -8.49 -6.15
C PRO A 97 0.27 -7.01 -6.22
N PRO A 98 1.24 -6.66 -7.08
CA PRO A 98 1.68 -5.28 -7.26
C PRO A 98 0.51 -4.33 -7.57
N VAL A 99 0.58 -3.13 -7.00
CA VAL A 99 -0.41 -2.07 -7.18
C VAL A 99 0.17 -1.02 -8.11
N TYR A 100 -0.59 -0.62 -9.11
CA TYR A 100 -0.18 0.38 -10.10
C TYR A 100 -1.03 1.63 -9.94
N SER A 101 -0.40 2.79 -9.90
CA SER A 101 -1.12 4.06 -9.83
C SER A 101 -1.68 4.48 -11.20
N GLU A 102 -2.71 5.33 -11.17
CA GLU A 102 -3.30 5.93 -12.36
C GLU A 102 -2.43 7.02 -12.99
N GLY A 103 -1.72 7.77 -12.16
CA GLY A 103 -0.79 8.81 -12.58
C GLY A 103 0.51 8.78 -11.82
N ASN A 104 1.17 9.93 -11.72
CA ASN A 104 2.45 10.07 -11.02
C ASN A 104 2.30 10.23 -9.50
N PHE A 105 1.13 9.91 -8.95
CA PHE A 105 0.80 10.07 -7.54
C PHE A 105 0.05 8.84 -7.01
N ILE A 106 0.35 8.44 -5.78
CA ILE A 106 -0.39 7.43 -5.03
C ILE A 106 -0.39 7.82 -3.55
N GLN A 107 -1.51 7.60 -2.85
CA GLN A 107 -1.56 7.71 -1.40
C GLN A 107 -1.68 6.31 -0.81
N VAL A 108 -0.79 5.99 0.12
CA VAL A 108 -0.87 4.78 0.92
C VAL A 108 -1.21 5.19 2.36
N ARG A 109 -2.27 4.62 2.91
CA ARG A 109 -2.70 4.86 4.28
C ARG A 109 -2.74 3.56 5.06
N PHE A 110 -1.94 3.48 6.10
CA PHE A 110 -1.99 2.37 7.07
C PHE A 110 -2.75 2.81 8.31
N GLN A 111 -3.71 2.01 8.73
CA GLN A 111 -4.50 2.24 9.93
C GLN A 111 -4.51 0.98 10.79
N SER A 112 -4.01 1.06 12.02
CA SER A 112 -4.22 0.04 13.06
C SER A 112 -5.26 0.53 14.06
N GLY A 113 -6.23 -0.33 14.42
CA GLY A 113 -7.16 -0.05 15.51
C GLY A 113 -6.59 -0.51 16.86
N THR A 114 -7.48 -0.86 17.79
CA THR A 114 -7.16 -1.39 19.13
C THR A 114 -6.96 -2.90 19.17
N GLY A 115 -7.08 -3.58 18.02
CA GLY A 115 -7.00 -5.03 17.92
C GLY A 115 -5.58 -5.57 18.04
N LEU A 116 -5.41 -6.84 17.66
CA LEU A 116 -4.12 -7.51 17.68
C LEU A 116 -3.10 -6.82 16.75
N VAL A 117 -1.89 -6.66 17.28
CA VAL A 117 -0.77 -6.11 16.53
C VAL A 117 0.07 -7.21 15.92
N ASN A 118 0.57 -6.98 14.70
CA ASN A 118 1.37 -7.92 13.94
C ASN A 118 2.60 -7.22 13.38
N LYS A 119 3.48 -7.95 12.68
CA LYS A 119 4.71 -7.41 12.09
C LYS A 119 4.45 -6.27 11.10
N GLY A 120 3.24 -6.17 10.54
CA GLY A 120 2.85 -5.11 9.63
C GLY A 120 3.33 -5.38 8.21
N PHE A 121 3.87 -4.36 7.56
CA PHE A 121 4.28 -4.49 6.16
C PHE A 121 5.56 -3.73 5.84
N ASN A 122 6.24 -4.20 4.79
CA ASN A 122 7.28 -3.47 4.09
C ASN A 122 6.97 -3.53 2.60
N ALA A 123 6.91 -2.38 1.95
CA ALA A 123 6.64 -2.25 0.53
C ALA A 123 7.69 -1.37 -0.15
N SER A 124 8.05 -1.71 -1.38
CA SER A 124 8.87 -0.88 -2.26
C SER A 124 8.00 -0.19 -3.30
N PHE A 125 8.31 1.06 -3.62
CA PHE A 125 7.74 1.77 -4.76
C PHE A 125 8.83 2.12 -5.76
N GLU A 126 8.46 2.13 -7.04
CA GLU A 126 9.34 2.54 -8.14
C GLU A 126 8.54 3.26 -9.24
N ALA A 127 9.18 4.22 -9.88
CA ALA A 127 8.64 4.98 -10.99
C ALA A 127 8.90 4.22 -12.29
N ILE A 128 7.83 3.81 -12.96
CA ILE A 128 7.89 3.13 -14.26
C ILE A 128 7.28 4.03 -15.34
N ASP A 129 7.66 3.82 -16.59
CA ASP A 129 7.16 4.66 -17.69
C ASP A 129 5.67 4.42 -17.92
N GLY A 130 4.90 5.51 -18.03
CA GLY A 130 3.43 5.46 -18.10
C GLY A 130 2.89 4.69 -19.30
N ASP A 131 3.68 4.52 -20.36
CA ASP A 131 3.33 3.71 -21.53
C ASP A 131 3.29 2.20 -21.22
N SER A 132 3.92 1.77 -20.12
CA SER A 132 3.81 0.40 -19.58
C SER A 132 2.37 0.05 -19.19
N ARG A 133 1.49 1.07 -18.98
CA ARG A 133 0.05 0.90 -18.76
C ARG A 133 -0.63 0.19 -19.92
N LYS A 134 -0.22 0.44 -21.17
CA LYS A 134 -0.82 -0.18 -22.36
C LYS A 134 -0.57 -1.69 -22.41
N SER A 135 0.57 -2.14 -21.86
CA SER A 135 0.89 -3.56 -21.76
C SER A 135 0.13 -4.26 -20.62
N LEU A 136 -0.19 -3.55 -19.54
CA LEU A 136 -0.90 -4.09 -18.38
C LEU A 136 -2.42 -4.11 -18.57
N SER A 137 -2.99 -3.16 -19.32
CA SER A 137 -4.41 -3.19 -19.71
C SER A 137 -4.74 -4.35 -20.65
N SER A 138 -3.76 -4.92 -21.35
CA SER A 138 -3.94 -6.14 -22.16
C SER A 138 -3.81 -7.45 -21.36
N MET A 139 -3.45 -7.39 -20.07
CA MET A 139 -3.31 -8.58 -19.20
C MET A 139 -4.45 -8.78 -18.21
N VAL A 140 -5.44 -7.89 -18.18
CA VAL A 140 -6.63 -8.02 -17.32
C VAL A 140 -7.86 -8.15 -18.21
N VAL A 141 -7.95 -9.28 -18.91
CA VAL A 141 -9.22 -9.82 -19.41
C VAL A 141 -9.46 -11.10 -18.63
N TYR A 142 -10.36 -11.05 -17.65
CA TYR A 142 -11.08 -12.20 -17.14
C TYR A 142 -12.57 -11.84 -17.12
#